data_AF-S2XNR9-F1
#
_entry.id   AF-S2XNR9-F1
#
_cell.length_a   1.000
_cell.length_b   1.000
_cell.length_c   1.000
_cell.angle_alpha   90.00
_cell.angle_beta   90.00
_cell.angle_gamma   90.00
#
_symmetry.space_group_name_H-M   'P 1'
#
loop_
_entity.id
_entity.type
_entity.pdbx_description
1 polymer ?
#
loop_
_entity_poly.entity_id
_entity_poly.type
_entity_poly.pdbx_seq_one_letter_code
_entity_poly.pdbx_strand_id
1 'polypeptide(L)'
;MKLIQWSYTKRYQVKAIFDEFPNMILVFRTIGSYYFIFTTKGSIDNRYPTRKDYVEMELLVNEQLQTLQSYINRKSPLEMKWVDEWLQKKELPLTQLEVLSHKE
;
A
#
# COMPACT_ATOMS: atom_id res chain seq x y z
N MET A 1 -2.44 0.05 -8.84
CA MET A 1 -1.00 -0.28 -8.86
C MET A 1 -0.76 -1.68 -8.27
N LYS A 2 0.31 -2.37 -8.67
CA LYS A 2 0.69 -3.69 -8.12
C LYS A 2 2.12 -3.67 -7.60
N LEU A 3 2.37 -4.40 -6.52
CA LEU A 3 3.72 -4.64 -6.00
C LEU A 3 4.39 -5.72 -6.84
N ILE A 4 5.48 -5.37 -7.54
CA ILE A 4 6.23 -6.30 -8.40
C ILE A 4 7.21 -7.10 -7.57
N GLN A 5 7.99 -6.40 -6.76
CA GLN A 5 9.01 -7.03 -5.94
C GLN A 5 9.21 -6.22 -4.68
N TRP A 6 9.47 -6.92 -3.57
CA TRP A 6 9.92 -6.31 -2.35
C TRP A 6 11.04 -7.13 -1.72
N SER A 7 11.90 -6.48 -0.93
CA SER A 7 13.00 -7.14 -0.25
C SER A 7 13.37 -6.41 1.02
N TYR A 8 13.66 -7.18 2.07
CA TYR A 8 14.27 -6.63 3.28
C TYR A 8 15.71 -6.19 3.00
N THR A 9 16.09 -5.09 3.61
CA THR A 9 17.45 -4.54 3.54
C THR A 9 17.98 -4.28 4.94
N LYS A 10 19.26 -3.90 5.04
CA LYS A 10 19.89 -3.59 6.33
C LYS A 10 19.13 -2.47 7.08
N ARG A 11 19.07 -2.60 8.41
CA ARG A 11 18.46 -1.63 9.35
C ARG A 11 16.93 -1.48 9.24
N TYR A 12 16.17 -2.57 9.16
CA TYR A 12 14.69 -2.57 9.19
C TYR A 12 14.04 -1.74 8.07
N GLN A 13 14.67 -1.72 6.90
CA GLN A 13 14.18 -1.04 5.73
C GLN A 13 13.73 -2.07 4.69
N VAL A 14 12.60 -1.82 4.04
CA VAL A 14 12.10 -2.65 2.95
C VAL A 14 12.22 -1.85 1.66
N LYS A 15 12.80 -2.43 0.62
CA LYS A 15 12.74 -1.87 -0.72
C LYS A 15 11.60 -2.53 -1.46
N ALA A 16 10.80 -1.74 -2.16
CA ALA A 16 9.72 -2.23 -2.99
C ALA A 16 9.71 -1.52 -4.35
N ILE A 17 9.35 -2.28 -5.37
CA ILE A 17 9.24 -1.86 -6.77
C ILE A 17 7.80 -2.14 -7.19
N PHE A 18 7.21 -1.18 -7.90
CA PHE A 18 5.81 -1.23 -8.31
C PHE A 18 5.69 -1.17 -9.82
N ASP A 19 4.60 -1.74 -10.33
CA ASP A 19 4.33 -1.88 -11.77
C ASP A 19 4.24 -0.52 -12.48
N GLU A 20 3.61 0.46 -11.82
CA GLU A 20 3.44 1.81 -12.37
C GLU A 20 4.74 2.65 -12.31
N PHE A 21 5.68 2.25 -11.45
CA PHE A 21 6.96 2.93 -11.26
C PHE A 21 8.13 1.92 -11.26
N PRO A 22 8.37 1.20 -12.37
CA PRO A 22 9.36 0.12 -12.40
C PRO A 22 10.80 0.65 -12.28
N ASN A 23 11.02 1.90 -12.71
CA ASN A 23 12.31 2.58 -12.63
C ASN A 23 12.57 3.25 -11.26
N MET A 24 11.60 3.18 -10.34
CA MET A 24 11.69 3.79 -9.02
C MET A 24 11.63 2.72 -7.93
N ILE A 25 12.63 2.71 -7.07
CA ILE A 25 12.72 1.84 -5.91
C ILE A 25 12.30 2.63 -4.69
N LEU A 26 11.16 2.29 -4.11
CA LEU A 26 10.69 2.91 -2.88
C LEU A 26 11.31 2.20 -1.68
N VAL A 27 11.90 2.99 -0.79
CA VAL A 27 12.47 2.51 0.47
C VAL A 27 11.50 2.84 1.58
N PHE A 28 10.99 1.80 2.20
CA PHE A 28 10.12 1.84 3.34
C PHE A 28 10.93 1.64 4.62
N ARG A 29 10.50 2.30 5.69
CA ARG A 29 11.05 2.13 7.03
C ARG A 29 9.92 1.76 7.98
N THR A 30 10.21 0.90 8.94
CA THR A 30 9.25 0.65 10.03
C THR A 30 9.18 1.85 10.99
N ILE A 31 7.96 2.25 11.33
CA ILE A 31 7.65 3.20 12.41
C ILE A 31 6.75 2.46 13.40
N GLY A 32 7.34 1.90 14.45
CA GLY A 32 6.62 1.09 15.44
C GLY A 32 6.14 -0.22 14.82
N SER A 33 4.86 -0.27 14.41
CA SER A 33 4.17 -1.48 13.97
C SER A 33 3.72 -1.46 12.51
N TYR A 34 4.12 -0.45 11.73
CA TYR A 34 3.79 -0.33 10.31
C TYR A 34 4.96 0.22 9.51
N TYR A 35 4.91 0.03 8.19
CA TYR A 35 5.91 0.52 7.25
C TYR A 35 5.42 1.79 6.58
N PHE A 36 6.31 2.78 6.45
CA PHE A 36 6.04 4.03 5.77
C PHE A 36 7.11 4.30 4.71
N ILE A 37 6.78 5.09 3.68
CA ILE A 37 7.74 5.47 2.64
C ILE A 37 8.74 6.49 3.19
N PHE A 38 9.98 6.07 3.34
CA PHE A 38 11.07 6.91 3.86
C PHE A 38 11.75 7.71 2.74
N THR A 39 12.09 7.06 1.64
CA THR A 39 12.75 7.72 0.51
C THR A 39 12.49 6.96 -0.78
N THR A 40 12.49 7.65 -1.90
CA THR A 40 12.44 7.06 -3.24
C THR A 40 13.84 7.10 -3.83
N LYS A 41 14.28 5.98 -4.40
CA LYS A 41 15.57 5.83 -5.07
C LYS A 41 15.34 5.43 -6.52
N GLY A 42 15.83 6.23 -7.46
CA GLY A 42 15.71 5.94 -8.88
C GLY A 42 15.60 7.22 -9.68
N SER A 43 15.66 7.07 -11.00
CA SER A 43 15.44 8.18 -11.91
C SER A 43 13.95 8.47 -11.98
N ILE A 44 13.62 9.74 -11.81
CA ILE A 44 12.26 10.23 -11.95
C ILE A 44 12.01 10.39 -13.44
N ASP A 45 11.16 9.55 -14.01
CA ASP A 45 10.59 9.82 -15.33
C ASP A 45 9.60 10.99 -15.23
N ASN A 46 8.89 11.33 -16.30
CA ASN A 46 8.03 12.51 -16.35
C ASN A 46 6.81 12.48 -15.40
N ARG A 47 6.59 11.38 -14.65
CA ARG A 47 5.46 11.20 -13.74
C ARG A 47 5.93 11.01 -12.29
N TYR A 48 5.55 11.97 -11.45
CA TYR A 48 5.73 11.89 -10.00
C TYR A 48 4.56 11.12 -9.36
N PRO A 49 4.81 10.29 -8.33
CA PRO A 49 3.73 9.69 -7.57
C PRO A 49 2.92 10.77 -6.85
N THR A 50 1.60 10.68 -6.95
CA THR A 50 0.68 11.56 -6.22
C THR A 50 0.57 11.08 -4.77
N ARG A 51 0.04 11.92 -3.87
CA ARG A 51 -0.28 11.50 -2.51
C ARG A 51 -1.14 10.22 -2.44
N LYS A 52 -2.12 10.08 -3.36
CA LYS A 52 -2.93 8.87 -3.47
C LYS A 52 -2.07 7.65 -3.82
N ASP A 53 -1.16 7.78 -4.78
CA ASP A 53 -0.24 6.72 -5.17
C ASP A 53 0.62 6.30 -3.98
N TYR A 54 1.22 7.25 -3.24
CA TYR A 54 1.99 6.96 -2.03
C TYR A 54 1.20 6.14 -1.00
N VAL A 55 -0.05 6.53 -0.72
CA VAL A 55 -0.91 5.78 0.21
C VAL A 55 -1.19 4.37 -0.32
N GLU A 56 -1.47 4.21 -1.61
CA GLU A 56 -1.67 2.91 -2.24
C GLU A 56 -0.41 2.02 -2.15
N MET A 57 0.78 2.59 -2.34
CA MET A 57 2.05 1.86 -2.20
C MET A 57 2.28 1.38 -0.76
N GLU A 58 2.00 2.23 0.22
CA GLU A 58 2.08 1.88 1.63
C GLU A 58 1.10 0.78 2.00
N LEU A 59 -0.14 0.84 1.52
CA LEU A 59 -1.13 -0.21 1.74
C LEU A 59 -0.65 -1.57 1.20
N LEU A 60 -0.13 -1.60 -0.02
CA LEU A 60 0.41 -2.82 -0.65
C LEU A 60 1.54 -3.45 0.16
N VAL A 61 2.52 -2.65 0.61
CA VAL A 61 3.64 -3.18 1.40
C VAL A 61 3.15 -3.64 2.78
N ASN A 62 2.33 -2.84 3.46
CA ASN A 62 1.83 -3.20 4.79
C ASN A 62 0.91 -4.44 4.75
N GLU A 63 0.18 -4.64 3.66
CA GLU A 63 -0.60 -5.86 3.45
C GLU A 63 0.30 -7.09 3.30
N GLN A 64 1.34 -7.01 2.46
CA GLN A 64 2.28 -8.12 2.25
C GLN A 64 3.07 -8.45 3.53
N LEU A 65 3.33 -7.45 4.36
CA LEU A 65 4.04 -7.59 5.63
C LEU A 65 3.11 -7.84 6.83
N GLN A 66 1.81 -8.03 6.60
CA GLN A 66 0.78 -8.25 7.62
C GLN A 66 0.68 -7.14 8.69
N THR A 67 1.12 -5.92 8.37
CA THR A 67 1.06 -4.73 9.22
C THR A 67 -0.06 -3.75 8.84
N LEU A 68 -0.92 -4.13 7.89
CA LEU A 68 -2.00 -3.29 7.35
C LEU A 68 -2.93 -2.74 8.44
N GLN A 69 -3.34 -3.56 9.40
CA GLN A 69 -4.25 -3.15 10.48
C GLN A 69 -3.65 -2.02 11.33
N SER A 70 -2.35 -2.13 11.66
CA SER A 70 -1.63 -1.09 12.42
C SER A 70 -1.51 0.21 11.65
N TYR A 71 -1.37 0.14 10.33
CA TYR A 71 -1.31 1.30 9.45
C TYR A 71 -2.67 2.01 9.35
N ILE A 72 -3.76 1.26 9.11
CA ILE A 72 -5.13 1.79 8.99
C ILE A 72 -5.56 2.45 10.29
N ASN A 73 -5.28 1.83 11.45
CA ASN A 73 -5.66 2.38 12.75
C ASN A 73 -5.02 3.75 13.08
N ARG A 74 -3.94 4.13 12.39
CA ARG A 74 -3.26 5.43 12.56
C ARG A 74 -3.53 6.42 11.44
N LYS A 75 -4.32 6.05 10.43
CA LYS A 75 -4.62 6.91 9.28
C LYS A 75 -5.60 8.00 9.66
N SER A 76 -5.45 9.16 9.01
CA SER A 76 -6.39 10.26 9.15
C SER A 76 -7.69 9.96 8.38
N PRO A 77 -8.85 10.50 8.80
CA PRO A 77 -10.13 10.29 8.12
C PRO A 77 -10.13 10.71 6.64
N LEU A 78 -9.31 11.70 6.27
CA LEU A 78 -9.12 12.12 4.88
C LEU A 78 -8.49 11.02 4.01
N GLU A 79 -7.50 10.33 4.55
CA GLU A 79 -6.78 9.27 3.84
C GLU A 79 -7.56 7.95 3.87
N MET A 80 -8.42 7.76 4.88
CA MET A 80 -9.34 6.64 5.00
C MET A 80 -10.20 6.48 3.73
N LYS A 81 -10.57 7.60 3.06
CA LYS A 81 -11.30 7.57 1.79
C LYS A 81 -10.55 6.79 0.70
N TRP A 82 -9.23 6.95 0.59
CA TRP A 82 -8.43 6.25 -0.40
C TRP A 82 -8.15 4.80 0.01
N VAL A 83 -8.00 4.56 1.32
CA VAL A 83 -7.85 3.21 1.88
C VAL A 83 -9.10 2.38 1.59
N ASP A 84 -10.27 2.93 1.87
CA ASP A 84 -11.56 2.28 1.63
C ASP A 84 -11.77 1.99 0.13
N GLU A 85 -11.51 2.98 -0.73
CA GLU A 85 -11.55 2.78 -2.19
C GLU A 85 -10.59 1.66 -2.66
N TRP A 86 -9.40 1.56 -2.05
CA TRP A 86 -8.44 0.52 -2.36
C TRP A 86 -8.88 -0.86 -1.88
N LEU A 87 -9.42 -0.96 -0.66
CA LEU A 87 -9.98 -2.19 -0.10
C LEU A 87 -11.14 -2.70 -0.97
N GLN A 88 -12.07 -1.82 -1.34
CA GLN A 88 -13.17 -2.14 -2.25
C GLN A 88 -12.67 -2.69 -3.58
N LYS A 89 -11.66 -2.07 -4.19
CA LYS A 89 -11.06 -2.55 -5.46
C LYS A 89 -10.40 -3.91 -5.33
N LYS A 90 -9.84 -4.23 -4.16
CA LYS A 90 -9.19 -5.50 -3.90
C LYS A 90 -10.20 -6.61 -3.57
N GLU A 91 -11.32 -6.26 -2.95
CA GLU A 91 -12.45 -7.14 -2.64
C GLU A 91 -13.48 -7.25 -3.79
N LEU A 92 -13.29 -6.52 -4.89
CA LEU A 92 -13.98 -6.73 -6.18
C LEU A 92 -13.13 -7.67 -7.05
N PRO A 93 -13.26 -8.99 -6.83
CA PRO A 93 -14.38 -9.68 -7.47
C PRO A 93 -15.34 -10.32 -6.46
N LEU A 94 -16.26 -9.53 -5.90
CA LEU A 94 -17.47 -10.07 -5.30
C LEU A 94 -18.55 -10.24 -6.38
N THR A 95 -18.41 -11.31 -7.17
CA THR A 95 -19.61 -12.03 -7.66
C THR A 95 -20.31 -12.78 -6.49
N GLN A 96 -20.02 -12.42 -5.24
CA GLN A 96 -20.53 -13.01 -4.01
C GLN A 96 -21.21 -11.97 -3.08
N LEU A 97 -21.85 -10.94 -3.64
CA LEU A 97 -22.84 -10.14 -2.90
C LEU A 97 -24.14 -10.92 -2.58
N GLU A 98 -24.13 -12.27 -2.67
CA GLU A 98 -25.26 -13.14 -2.33
C GLU A 98 -25.17 -13.84 -0.97
N VAL A 99 -24.08 -13.70 -0.20
CA VAL A 99 -23.98 -14.36 1.12
C VAL A 99 -23.61 -13.35 2.18
N LEU A 100 -24.44 -12.31 2.35
CA LEU A 100 -24.68 -11.65 3.65
C LEU A 100 -25.98 -10.79 3.61
N SER A 101 -26.91 -11.13 2.72
CA SER A 101 -28.34 -10.73 2.83
C SER A 101 -29.20 -11.98 3.04
N HIS A 102 -28.70 -12.91 3.86
CA HIS A 102 -29.51 -13.95 4.49
C HIS A 102 -29.04 -14.14 5.92
N LYS A 103 -29.70 -13.38 6.81
CA LYS A 103 -30.02 -13.62 8.21
C LYS A 103 -30.66 -12.32 8.67
N GLU A 104 -31.96 -12.23 8.41
CA GLU A 104 -33.04 -12.38 9.42
C GLU A 104 -33.14 -11.14 10.31
#